data_AF-A0A178KJD7-F1
#
_entry.id   AF-A0A178KJD7-F1
#
_cell.length_a   1.000
_cell.length_b   1.000
_cell.length_c   1.000
_cell.angle_alpha   90.00
_cell.angle_beta   90.00
_cell.angle_gamma   90.00
#
_symmetry.space_group_name_H-M   'P 1'
#
loop_
_entity.id
_entity.type
_entity.pdbx_description
1 polymer ?
#
loop_
_entity_poly.entity_id
_entity_poly.type
_entity_poly.pdbx_seq_one_letter_code
_entity_poly.pdbx_strand_id
1 'polypeptide(L)'
;MSKANQLLEQIQEEGIRQSLAEEVENLKAATNKADADLDEVNSQVKDVLTRIASALQQEKENAEQDPQTLVLYQKLYDILMSLHAYLENNKGSDADFDKVDALLDQLSAKSKDKAALLELTKAILVLNQEIKSKSSASEEASPATNAESNGDKTSTETETSATAESNSETARDENKPSNTTDSKPAESASEKETIESTTSTGNQEKPAE
;
A
#
# COMPACT_ATOMS: atom_id res chain seq x y z
N MET A 1 18.17 37.86 -17.51
CA MET A 1 16.84 37.26 -17.78
C MET A 1 16.84 36.09 -18.77
N SER A 2 17.57 36.15 -19.89
CA SER A 2 17.58 35.04 -20.88
C SER A 2 17.91 33.66 -20.28
N LYS A 3 18.87 33.58 -19.34
CA LYS A 3 19.22 32.32 -18.66
C LYS A 3 18.09 31.76 -17.77
N ALA A 4 17.31 32.61 -17.09
CA ALA A 4 16.20 32.16 -16.26
C ALA A 4 15.10 31.54 -17.12
N ASN A 5 14.73 32.19 -18.23
CA ASN A 5 13.74 31.66 -19.18
C ASN A 5 14.19 30.34 -19.81
N GLN A 6 15.47 30.22 -20.19
CA GLN A 6 16.00 28.96 -20.74
C GLN A 6 15.94 27.79 -19.74
N LEU A 7 16.16 28.07 -18.46
CA LEU A 7 16.07 27.04 -17.42
C LEU A 7 14.61 26.71 -17.06
N LEU A 8 13.71 27.70 -17.11
CA LEU A 8 12.27 27.48 -16.91
C LEU A 8 11.68 26.51 -17.94
N GLU A 9 12.10 26.59 -19.21
CA GLU A 9 11.67 25.66 -20.25
C GLU A 9 12.06 24.20 -19.99
N GLN A 10 13.06 23.96 -19.12
CA GLN A 10 13.48 22.61 -18.74
C GLN A 10 12.65 22.02 -17.59
N ILE A 11 11.88 22.84 -16.87
CA ILE A 11 11.00 22.40 -15.79
C ILE A 11 9.77 21.74 -16.42
N GLN A 12 9.54 20.47 -16.08
CA GLN A 12 8.42 19.67 -16.55
C GLN A 12 7.15 19.94 -15.76
N GLU A 13 7.25 20.27 -14.47
CA GLU A 13 6.10 20.56 -13.63
C GLU A 13 5.52 21.95 -13.96
N GLU A 14 4.35 21.94 -14.60
CA GLU A 14 3.69 23.13 -15.13
C GLU A 14 3.39 24.18 -14.05
N GLY A 15 2.96 23.76 -12.85
CA GLY A 15 2.59 24.66 -11.76
C GLY A 15 3.78 25.46 -11.25
N ILE A 16 4.87 24.77 -10.91
CA ILE A 16 6.14 25.41 -10.54
C ILE A 16 6.67 26.29 -11.68
N ARG A 17 6.63 25.81 -12.94
CA ARG A 17 7.13 26.57 -14.09
C ARG A 17 6.40 27.89 -14.25
N GLN A 18 5.06 27.88 -14.18
CA GLN A 18 4.23 29.07 -14.32
C GLN A 18 4.50 30.08 -13.20
N SER A 19 4.53 29.62 -11.95
CA SER A 19 4.81 30.48 -10.79
C SER A 19 6.17 31.16 -10.90
N LEU A 20 7.23 30.40 -11.23
CA LEU A 20 8.57 30.96 -11.37
C LEU A 20 8.71 31.86 -12.61
N ALA A 21 7.98 31.57 -13.69
CA ALA A 21 7.96 32.42 -14.89
C ALA A 21 7.33 33.79 -14.61
N GLU A 22 6.23 33.83 -13.85
CA GLU A 22 5.60 35.07 -13.42
C GLU A 22 6.57 35.91 -12.58
N GLU A 23 7.30 35.30 -11.65
CA GLU A 23 8.32 35.99 -10.87
C GLU A 23 9.45 36.56 -11.74
N VAL A 24 9.94 35.81 -12.73
CA VAL A 24 10.94 36.31 -13.68
C VAL A 24 10.40 37.49 -14.49
N GLU A 25 9.14 37.45 -14.92
CA GLU A 25 8.50 38.56 -15.64
C GLU A 25 8.35 39.80 -14.76
N ASN A 26 7.89 39.64 -13.52
CA ASN A 26 7.76 40.71 -12.55
C ASN A 26 9.11 41.38 -12.25
N LEU A 27 10.17 40.58 -12.06
CA LEU A 27 11.53 41.09 -11.86
C LEU A 27 12.07 41.81 -13.11
N LYS A 28 11.72 41.33 -14.31
CA LYS A 28 12.08 42.00 -15.56
C LYS A 28 11.39 43.36 -15.65
N ALA A 29 10.12 43.45 -15.28
CA ALA A 29 9.38 44.71 -15.23
C ALA A 29 9.98 45.67 -14.18
N ALA A 30 10.35 45.15 -12.99
CA ALA A 30 10.98 45.93 -11.93
C ALA A 30 12.35 46.49 -12.37
N THR A 31 13.17 45.71 -13.06
CA THR A 31 14.48 46.15 -13.58
C THR A 31 14.36 47.34 -14.56
N ASN A 32 13.24 47.45 -15.28
CA ASN A 32 13.03 48.50 -16.28
C ASN A 32 12.48 49.81 -15.68
N LYS A 33 12.21 49.86 -14.37
CA LYS A 33 11.75 51.09 -13.70
C LYS A 33 12.94 52.02 -13.45
N ALA A 34 12.71 53.32 -13.61
CA ALA A 34 13.77 54.34 -13.46
C ALA A 34 14.24 54.52 -12.00
N ASP A 35 13.39 54.15 -11.04
CA ASP A 35 13.60 54.20 -9.59
C ASP A 35 13.87 52.81 -8.98
N ALA A 36 14.19 51.81 -9.81
CA ALA A 36 14.45 50.47 -9.34
C ALA A 36 15.67 50.39 -8.41
N ASP A 37 15.51 49.73 -7.27
CA ASP A 37 16.63 49.25 -6.47
C ASP A 37 17.24 48.03 -7.17
N LEU A 38 18.29 48.27 -7.95
CA LEU A 38 18.94 47.23 -8.75
C LEU A 38 19.64 46.18 -7.90
N ASP A 39 20.10 46.52 -6.69
CA ASP A 39 20.75 45.57 -5.80
C ASP A 39 19.72 44.58 -5.23
N GLU A 40 18.55 45.08 -4.84
CA GLU A 40 17.41 44.26 -4.41
C GLU A 40 16.89 43.38 -5.57
N VAL A 41 16.64 43.96 -6.75
CA VAL A 41 16.17 43.21 -7.92
C VAL A 41 17.19 42.13 -8.32
N ASN A 42 18.50 42.42 -8.25
CA ASN A 42 19.54 41.44 -8.54
C ASN A 42 19.61 40.34 -7.46
N SER A 43 19.36 40.66 -6.19
CA SER A 43 19.22 39.64 -5.14
C SER A 43 18.05 38.71 -5.44
N GLN A 44 16.88 39.26 -5.75
CA GLN A 44 15.69 38.47 -6.08
C GLN A 44 15.88 37.62 -7.34
N VAL A 45 16.57 38.12 -8.36
CA VAL A 45 16.92 37.34 -9.55
C VAL A 45 17.81 36.15 -9.19
N LYS A 46 18.77 36.30 -8.27
CA LYS A 46 19.62 35.19 -7.80
C LYS A 46 18.81 34.16 -7.01
N ASP A 47 17.86 34.61 -6.20
CA ASP A 47 16.99 33.71 -5.42
C ASP A 47 16.06 32.91 -6.34
N VAL A 48 15.47 33.57 -7.35
CA VAL A 48 14.66 32.90 -8.38
C VAL A 48 15.49 31.89 -9.16
N LEU A 49 16.71 32.24 -9.58
CA LEU A 49 17.62 31.29 -10.26
C LEU A 49 17.98 30.09 -9.38
N THR A 50 18.18 30.30 -8.08
CA THR A 50 18.45 29.23 -7.11
C THR A 50 17.24 28.30 -6.98
N ARG A 51 16.03 28.87 -6.92
CA ARG A 51 14.79 28.08 -6.88
C ARG A 51 14.55 27.30 -8.18
N ILE A 52 14.77 27.91 -9.35
CA ILE A 52 14.72 27.21 -10.65
C ILE A 52 15.70 26.04 -10.68
N ALA A 53 16.95 26.25 -10.26
CA ALA A 53 17.96 25.19 -10.23
C ALA A 53 17.57 24.06 -9.27
N SER A 54 16.97 24.39 -8.12
CA SER A 54 16.50 23.41 -7.15
C SER A 54 15.32 22.59 -7.71
N ALA A 55 14.37 23.23 -8.39
CA ALA A 55 13.26 22.54 -9.05
C ALA A 55 13.76 21.56 -10.11
N LEU A 56 14.69 21.99 -10.98
CA LEU A 56 15.30 21.13 -12.00
C LEU A 56 16.07 19.95 -11.38
N GLN A 57 16.80 20.19 -10.29
CA GLN A 57 17.53 19.13 -9.60
C GLN A 57 16.57 18.13 -8.94
N GLN A 58 15.45 18.60 -8.38
CA GLN A 58 14.41 17.75 -7.80
C GLN A 58 13.72 16.91 -8.87
N GLU A 59 13.37 17.49 -10.02
CA GLU A 59 12.80 16.77 -11.15
C GLU A 59 13.77 15.71 -11.68
N LYS A 60 15.06 16.06 -11.78
CA LYS A 60 16.09 15.09 -12.16
C LYS A 60 16.19 13.93 -11.17
N GLU A 61 16.20 14.21 -9.87
CA GLU A 61 16.22 13.16 -8.84
C GLU A 61 14.96 12.28 -8.89
N ASN A 62 13.81 12.87 -9.24
CA ASN A 62 12.57 12.13 -9.42
C ASN A 62 12.56 11.33 -10.74
N ALA A 63 13.14 11.84 -11.82
CA ALA A 63 13.27 11.16 -13.11
C ALA A 63 14.34 10.05 -13.10
N GLU A 64 15.34 10.16 -12.24
CA GLU A 64 16.32 9.10 -11.96
C GLU A 64 15.73 7.94 -11.16
N GLN A 65 14.50 8.07 -10.64
CA GLN A 65 13.81 6.91 -10.09
C GLN A 65 13.56 5.87 -11.18
N ASP A 66 13.85 4.61 -10.86
CA ASP A 66 13.49 3.47 -11.70
C ASP A 66 11.97 3.48 -11.97
N PRO A 67 11.52 3.58 -13.24
CA PRO A 67 10.09 3.62 -13.57
C PRO A 67 9.30 2.44 -12.99
N GLN A 68 9.93 1.27 -12.85
CA GLN A 68 9.28 0.13 -12.20
C GLN A 68 9.12 0.31 -10.69
N THR A 69 10.04 1.01 -10.05
CA THR A 69 9.97 1.35 -8.62
C THR A 69 8.82 2.32 -8.37
N LEU A 70 8.62 3.32 -9.25
CA LEU A 70 7.48 4.22 -9.19
C LEU A 70 6.15 3.47 -9.37
N VAL A 71 6.07 2.56 -10.35
CA VAL A 71 4.86 1.73 -10.56
C VAL A 71 4.59 0.82 -9.35
N LEU A 72 5.64 0.25 -8.74
CA LEU A 72 5.50 -0.55 -7.53
C LEU A 72 4.98 0.30 -6.36
N TYR A 73 5.55 1.49 -6.15
CA TYR A 73 5.09 2.43 -5.13
C TYR A 73 3.60 2.75 -5.29
N GLN A 74 3.16 3.13 -6.50
CA GLN A 74 1.75 3.44 -6.76
C GLN A 74 0.83 2.24 -6.50
N LYS A 75 1.22 1.05 -6.93
CA LYS A 75 0.43 -0.16 -6.64
C LYS A 75 0.30 -0.43 -5.14
N LEU A 76 1.36 -0.23 -4.36
CA LEU A 76 1.31 -0.41 -2.91
C LEU A 76 0.43 0.64 -2.25
N TYR A 77 0.48 1.88 -2.72
CA TYR A 77 -0.42 2.94 -2.28
C TYR A 77 -1.89 2.57 -2.53
N ASP A 78 -2.22 2.15 -3.75
CA ASP A 78 -3.60 1.76 -4.10
C ASP A 78 -4.09 0.58 -3.27
N ILE A 79 -3.21 -0.39 -2.97
CA ILE A 79 -3.54 -1.53 -2.10
C ILE A 79 -3.80 -1.07 -0.67
N LEU A 80 -2.98 -0.18 -0.11
CA LEU A 80 -3.17 0.34 1.25
C LEU A 80 -4.47 1.15 1.36
N MET A 81 -4.79 1.97 0.35
CA MET A 81 -6.07 2.67 0.28
C MET A 81 -7.25 1.70 0.21
N SER A 82 -7.13 0.64 -0.59
CA SER A 82 -8.15 -0.42 -0.67
C SER A 82 -8.32 -1.15 0.66
N LEU A 83 -7.23 -1.35 1.41
CA LEU A 83 -7.26 -1.99 2.72
C LEU A 83 -7.92 -1.10 3.78
N HIS A 84 -7.62 0.21 3.75
CA HIS A 84 -8.29 1.19 4.60
C HIS A 84 -9.81 1.19 4.35
N ALA A 85 -10.24 1.26 3.09
CA ALA A 85 -11.65 1.18 2.73
C ALA A 85 -12.27 -0.15 3.19
N TYR A 86 -11.57 -1.28 2.97
CA TYR A 86 -12.05 -2.59 3.45
C TYR A 86 -12.28 -2.59 4.96
N LEU A 87 -11.35 -2.06 5.76
CA LEU A 87 -11.50 -1.96 7.20
C LEU A 87 -12.72 -1.09 7.56
N GLU A 88 -12.91 0.05 6.90
CA GLU A 88 -14.05 0.94 7.15
C GLU A 88 -15.41 0.25 6.88
N ASN A 89 -15.51 -0.46 5.75
CA ASN A 89 -16.69 -1.22 5.38
C ASN A 89 -16.98 -2.37 6.35
N ASN A 90 -15.95 -3.06 6.83
CA ASN A 90 -16.06 -4.27 7.65
C ASN A 90 -15.92 -4.03 9.16
N LYS A 91 -16.00 -2.76 9.61
CA LYS A 91 -15.86 -2.40 11.05
C LYS A 91 -14.53 -2.91 11.63
N GLY A 92 -13.46 -2.70 10.88
CA GLY A 92 -12.09 -2.98 11.28
C GLY A 92 -11.74 -2.32 12.61
N SER A 93 -10.79 -2.92 13.33
CA SER A 93 -10.35 -2.40 14.63
C SER A 93 -9.42 -1.20 14.45
N ASP A 94 -9.41 -0.28 15.42
CA ASP A 94 -8.47 0.85 15.44
C ASP A 94 -7.01 0.40 15.28
N ALA A 95 -6.65 -0.73 15.91
CA ALA A 95 -5.32 -1.32 15.79
C ALA A 95 -4.99 -1.79 14.36
N ASP A 96 -5.98 -2.21 13.56
CA ASP A 96 -5.75 -2.55 12.16
C ASP A 96 -5.61 -1.28 11.30
N PHE A 97 -6.32 -0.19 11.62
CA PHE A 97 -6.11 1.12 10.99
C PHE A 97 -4.72 1.68 11.29
N ASP A 98 -4.27 1.66 12.55
CA ASP A 98 -2.93 2.10 12.95
C ASP A 98 -1.82 1.36 12.17
N LYS A 99 -2.02 0.06 11.92
CA LYS A 99 -1.09 -0.73 11.12
C LYS A 99 -1.07 -0.28 9.65
N VAL A 100 -2.22 0.05 9.07
CA VAL A 100 -2.31 0.59 7.70
C VAL A 100 -1.62 1.95 7.60
N ASP A 101 -1.84 2.84 8.57
CA ASP A 101 -1.19 4.16 8.62
C ASP A 101 0.33 4.05 8.73
N ALA A 102 0.82 3.17 9.62
CA ALA A 102 2.25 2.91 9.76
C ALA A 102 2.88 2.34 8.47
N LEU A 103 2.14 1.55 7.68
CA LEU A 103 2.61 1.07 6.39
C LEU A 103 2.60 2.19 5.33
N LEU A 104 1.66 3.14 5.41
CA LEU A 104 1.61 4.32 4.54
C LEU A 104 2.80 5.26 4.79
N ASP A 105 3.14 5.50 6.05
CA ASP A 105 4.33 6.27 6.43
C ASP A 105 5.61 5.60 5.91
N GLN A 106 5.71 4.28 6.08
CA GLN A 106 6.84 3.51 5.55
C GLN A 106 6.90 3.54 4.03
N LEU A 107 5.76 3.46 3.34
CA LEU A 107 5.68 3.56 1.89
C LEU A 107 6.27 4.89 1.42
N SER A 108 5.85 6.00 2.01
CA SER A 108 6.35 7.35 1.70
C SER A 108 7.85 7.48 1.95
N ALA A 109 8.32 7.05 3.13
CA ALA A 109 9.73 7.10 3.50
C ALA A 109 10.65 6.24 2.62
N LYS A 110 10.11 5.14 2.05
CA LYS A 110 10.84 4.17 1.22
C LYS A 110 10.54 4.32 -0.27
N SER A 111 9.87 5.39 -0.68
CA SER A 111 9.35 5.60 -2.04
C SER A 111 10.38 5.45 -3.16
N LYS A 112 11.67 5.69 -2.88
CA LYS A 112 12.77 5.57 -3.86
C LYS A 112 13.52 4.23 -3.79
N ASP A 113 13.27 3.39 -2.78
CA ASP A 113 14.04 2.16 -2.52
C ASP A 113 13.25 0.91 -2.93
N LYS A 114 13.59 0.38 -4.10
CA LYS A 114 12.97 -0.83 -4.66
C LYS A 114 12.98 -2.02 -3.71
N ALA A 115 14.09 -2.27 -3.02
CA ALA A 115 14.22 -3.44 -2.15
C ALA A 115 13.32 -3.27 -0.90
N ALA A 116 13.30 -2.06 -0.34
CA ALA A 116 12.45 -1.76 0.80
C ALA A 116 10.96 -1.78 0.44
N LEU A 117 10.56 -1.35 -0.75
CA LEU A 117 9.19 -1.47 -1.26
C LEU A 117 8.77 -2.93 -1.46
N LEU A 118 9.67 -3.79 -1.93
CA LEU A 118 9.41 -5.23 -2.05
C LEU A 118 9.21 -5.89 -0.68
N GLU A 119 9.97 -5.48 0.34
CA GLU A 119 9.77 -5.97 1.70
C GLU A 119 8.45 -5.46 2.29
N LEU A 120 8.10 -4.19 2.04
CA LEU A 120 6.83 -3.61 2.43
C LEU A 120 5.65 -4.35 1.79
N THR A 121 5.80 -4.79 0.53
CA THR A 121 4.79 -5.62 -0.16
C THR A 121 4.47 -6.90 0.62
N LYS A 122 5.49 -7.55 1.19
CA LYS A 122 5.30 -8.76 2.00
C LYS A 122 4.56 -8.43 3.29
N ALA A 123 4.92 -7.35 3.97
CA ALA A 123 4.25 -6.90 5.19
C ALA A 123 2.76 -6.60 4.94
N ILE A 124 2.45 -5.90 3.84
CA ILE A 124 1.07 -5.63 3.42
C ILE A 124 0.30 -6.93 3.14
N LEU A 125 0.93 -7.92 2.50
CA LEU A 125 0.30 -9.20 2.22
C LEU A 125 -0.03 -9.95 3.51
N VAL A 126 0.90 -9.97 4.48
CA VAL A 126 0.68 -10.57 5.80
C VAL A 126 -0.49 -9.88 6.51
N LEU A 127 -0.50 -8.55 6.57
CA LEU A 127 -1.57 -7.79 7.21
C LEU A 127 -2.95 -8.05 6.57
N ASN A 128 -3.01 -8.07 5.23
CA ASN A 128 -4.25 -8.38 4.50
C ASN A 128 -4.77 -9.78 4.86
N GLN A 129 -3.87 -10.75 5.03
CA GLN A 129 -4.22 -12.09 5.45
C GLN A 129 -4.75 -12.10 6.90
N GLU A 130 -4.07 -11.42 7.83
CA GLU A 130 -4.51 -11.27 9.22
C GLU A 130 -5.92 -10.68 9.31
N ILE A 131 -6.17 -9.57 8.61
CA ILE A 131 -7.47 -8.87 8.61
C ILE A 131 -8.57 -9.78 8.08
N LYS A 132 -8.33 -10.49 6.97
CA LYS A 132 -9.32 -11.41 6.39
C LYS A 132 -9.62 -12.60 7.30
N SER A 133 -8.59 -13.19 7.91
CA SER A 133 -8.78 -14.30 8.86
C SER A 133 -9.62 -13.91 10.07
N LYS A 134 -9.39 -12.71 10.63
CA LYS A 134 -10.21 -12.17 11.72
C LYS A 134 -11.65 -11.92 11.30
N SER A 135 -11.86 -11.35 10.12
CA SER A 135 -13.20 -11.10 9.58
C SER A 135 -14.01 -12.39 9.46
N SER A 136 -13.40 -13.48 8.95
CA SER A 136 -14.09 -14.78 8.84
C SER A 136 -14.40 -15.43 10.19
N ALA A 137 -13.60 -15.17 11.23
CA ALA A 137 -13.83 -15.71 12.56
C ALA A 137 -14.93 -14.95 13.32
N SER A 138 -15.17 -13.68 12.96
CA SER A 138 -16.15 -12.83 13.64
C SER A 138 -17.60 -13.08 13.19
N GLU A 139 -17.81 -13.85 12.10
CA GLU A 139 -19.13 -14.20 11.58
C GLU A 139 -19.79 -15.39 12.33
N GLU A 140 -19.04 -16.15 13.13
CA GLU A 140 -19.57 -17.24 13.98
C GLU A 140 -19.92 -16.84 15.42
N ALA A 141 -19.69 -15.57 15.81
CA ALA A 141 -20.16 -15.06 17.10
C ALA A 141 -21.57 -14.46 16.95
N SER A 142 -22.54 -15.30 16.56
CA SER A 142 -23.96 -14.97 16.76
C SER A 142 -24.18 -14.66 18.25
N PRO A 143 -24.67 -13.48 18.65
CA PRO A 143 -25.19 -13.35 19.99
C PRO A 143 -26.44 -14.22 20.03
N ALA A 144 -26.34 -15.39 20.66
CA ALA A 144 -27.49 -16.09 21.18
C ALA A 144 -28.13 -15.15 22.21
N THR A 145 -28.96 -14.22 21.73
CA THR A 145 -29.94 -13.52 22.53
C THR A 145 -30.91 -14.59 23.01
N ASN A 146 -30.63 -15.12 24.21
CA ASN A 146 -31.57 -15.91 24.98
C ASN A 146 -32.82 -15.05 25.18
N ALA A 147 -33.81 -15.25 24.32
CA ALA A 147 -35.18 -14.83 24.58
C ALA A 147 -35.91 -15.96 25.29
N GLU A 148 -36.81 -15.53 26.18
CA GLU A 148 -37.83 -16.29 26.91
C GLU A 148 -37.40 -16.90 28.26
N SER A 149 -38.13 -16.73 29.36
CA SER A 149 -39.37 -15.99 29.65
C SER A 149 -39.65 -16.14 31.16
N ASN A 150 -40.43 -15.19 31.68
CA ASN A 150 -41.28 -15.24 32.88
C ASN A 150 -40.70 -15.08 34.30
N GLY A 151 -41.22 -14.05 34.97
CA GLY A 151 -42.02 -14.28 36.17
C GLY A 151 -41.53 -13.59 37.44
N ASP A 152 -41.84 -12.30 37.61
CA ASP A 152 -41.79 -11.67 38.93
C ASP A 152 -43.19 -11.34 39.42
N LYS A 153 -43.42 -11.70 40.70
CA LYS A 153 -44.52 -11.38 41.63
C LYS A 153 -45.76 -12.28 41.58
N THR A 154 -45.79 -13.27 42.47
CA THR A 154 -46.62 -13.30 43.71
C THR A 154 -46.37 -14.61 44.49
N SER A 155 -46.19 -14.50 45.83
CA SER A 155 -46.30 -15.48 46.95
C SER A 155 -46.24 -17.00 46.66
N THR A 156 -45.57 -17.86 47.45
CA THR A 156 -45.76 -18.10 48.89
C THR A 156 -44.69 -19.09 49.39
N GLU A 157 -44.45 -19.08 50.70
CA GLU A 157 -43.64 -19.97 51.55
C GLU A 157 -43.60 -21.47 51.19
N THR A 158 -42.47 -22.15 51.41
CA THR A 158 -42.26 -23.16 52.48
C THR A 158 -40.97 -23.99 52.26
N GLU A 159 -40.54 -24.59 53.36
CA GLU A 159 -39.20 -25.02 53.75
C GLU A 159 -38.69 -26.34 53.14
N THR A 160 -37.49 -26.72 53.63
CA THR A 160 -36.93 -28.08 53.79
C THR A 160 -35.98 -28.67 52.73
N SER A 161 -34.69 -28.63 53.13
CA SER A 161 -33.84 -29.79 53.39
C SER A 161 -33.13 -30.55 52.26
N ALA A 162 -31.80 -30.46 52.37
CA ALA A 162 -30.86 -31.58 52.51
C ALA A 162 -30.28 -32.27 51.26
N THR A 163 -28.94 -32.18 51.18
CA THR A 163 -27.94 -33.22 50.87
C THR A 163 -28.15 -34.15 49.67
N ALA A 164 -27.17 -34.17 48.75
CA ALA A 164 -26.31 -35.34 48.57
C ALA A 164 -25.19 -35.05 47.57
N GLU A 165 -23.97 -35.34 48.01
CA GLU A 165 -22.76 -35.51 47.20
C GLU A 165 -22.93 -36.68 46.21
N SER A 166 -22.24 -36.63 45.07
CA SER A 166 -21.67 -37.84 44.48
C SER A 166 -20.53 -37.52 43.51
N ASN A 167 -19.31 -37.80 43.96
CA ASN A 167 -18.13 -38.01 43.13
C ASN A 167 -18.31 -39.25 42.26
N SER A 168 -17.76 -39.25 41.05
CA SER A 168 -17.31 -40.49 40.40
C SER A 168 -16.18 -40.19 39.42
N GLU A 169 -14.99 -40.33 39.96
CA GLU A 169 -13.71 -40.63 39.31
C GLU A 169 -13.79 -41.99 38.60
N THR A 170 -13.35 -42.11 37.35
CA THR A 170 -12.77 -43.36 36.84
C THR A 170 -11.77 -43.09 35.70
N ALA A 171 -10.57 -43.62 35.90
CA ALA A 171 -9.43 -43.65 35.00
C ALA A 171 -9.51 -44.79 33.97
N ARG A 172 -8.56 -44.76 33.01
CA ARG A 172 -7.99 -45.82 32.12
C ARG A 172 -8.07 -45.41 30.64
N ASP A 173 -7.11 -45.69 29.76
CA ASP A 173 -5.90 -46.51 29.80
C ASP A 173 -4.96 -46.04 28.68
N GLU A 174 -3.68 -46.37 28.82
CA GLU A 174 -2.62 -46.22 27.84
C GLU A 174 -2.85 -47.06 26.58
N ASN A 175 -2.48 -46.55 25.40
CA ASN A 175 -1.87 -47.42 24.38
C ASN A 175 -1.00 -46.65 23.37
N LYS A 176 0.26 -47.09 23.26
CA LYS A 176 1.32 -46.75 22.29
C LYS A 176 2.09 -48.07 22.07
N PRO A 177 2.96 -48.28 21.04
CA PRO A 177 3.14 -47.76 19.67
C PRO A 177 3.02 -48.88 18.61
N SER A 178 3.08 -48.54 17.30
CA SER A 178 3.66 -49.43 16.27
C SER A 178 4.26 -48.64 15.10
N ASN A 179 5.46 -49.05 14.70
CA ASN A 179 6.31 -48.62 13.58
C ASN A 179 6.01 -49.47 12.32
N THR A 180 6.69 -49.13 11.21
CA THR A 180 6.94 -49.87 9.93
C THR A 180 5.98 -49.45 8.79
N THR A 181 6.38 -49.17 7.54
CA THR A 181 7.61 -49.45 6.78
C THR A 181 7.63 -48.59 5.50
N ASP A 182 8.84 -48.34 4.97
CA ASP A 182 9.25 -48.22 3.55
C ASP A 182 8.31 -47.65 2.47
N SER A 183 8.76 -46.59 1.77
CA SER A 183 8.92 -46.58 0.30
C SER A 183 9.49 -45.24 -0.23
N LYS A 184 10.70 -45.30 -0.79
CA LYS A 184 11.30 -44.42 -1.81
C LYS A 184 11.85 -45.40 -2.89
N PRO A 185 11.93 -45.15 -4.22
CA PRO A 185 12.31 -43.90 -4.93
C PRO A 185 11.58 -43.59 -6.27
N ALA A 186 11.75 -42.37 -6.79
CA ALA A 186 12.01 -42.14 -8.23
C ALA A 186 12.44 -40.67 -8.51
N GLU A 187 13.62 -40.53 -9.09
CA GLU A 187 14.02 -39.40 -9.95
C GLU A 187 13.22 -39.44 -11.27
N SER A 188 12.97 -38.26 -11.86
CA SER A 188 12.81 -38.03 -13.31
C SER A 188 13.08 -36.54 -13.53
N ALA A 189 14.24 -36.15 -14.07
CA ALA A 189 14.64 -36.14 -15.48
C ALA A 189 14.18 -34.86 -16.21
N SER A 190 15.18 -34.06 -16.55
CA SER A 190 15.15 -32.97 -17.52
C SER A 190 14.77 -33.47 -18.90
N GLU A 191 13.88 -32.76 -19.60
CA GLU A 191 13.85 -32.76 -21.06
C GLU A 191 13.73 -31.34 -21.62
N LYS A 192 14.42 -31.19 -22.75
CA LYS A 192 14.75 -30.01 -23.54
C LYS A 192 14.02 -30.18 -24.88
N GLU A 193 13.86 -29.04 -25.59
CA GLU A 193 13.30 -28.88 -26.96
C GLU A 193 11.77 -28.92 -27.05
N THR A 194 11.13 -27.91 -27.64
CA THR A 194 11.16 -27.75 -29.10
C THR A 194 10.88 -26.31 -29.51
N ILE A 195 11.79 -25.79 -30.33
CA ILE A 195 11.61 -24.64 -31.22
C ILE A 195 10.60 -25.00 -32.32
N GLU A 196 9.62 -24.14 -32.59
CA GLU A 196 9.20 -23.89 -33.98
C GLU A 196 8.32 -22.63 -34.05
N SER A 197 8.90 -21.60 -34.67
CA SER A 197 8.23 -20.38 -35.09
C SER A 197 7.45 -20.69 -36.38
N THR A 198 6.14 -20.47 -36.38
CA THR A 198 5.37 -20.37 -37.63
C THR A 198 5.03 -18.90 -37.88
N THR A 199 5.64 -18.38 -38.95
CA THR A 199 5.41 -17.05 -39.51
C THR A 199 3.99 -16.96 -40.07
N SER A 200 3.22 -15.98 -39.61
CA SER A 200 1.89 -15.65 -40.13
C SER A 200 2.00 -14.89 -41.46
N THR A 201 1.34 -15.43 -42.48
CA THR A 201 1.22 -14.92 -43.85
C THR A 201 0.47 -13.59 -43.89
N GLY A 202 1.14 -12.51 -44.28
CA GLY A 202 0.51 -11.24 -44.66
C GLY A 202 0.24 -11.19 -46.16
N ASN A 203 -1.04 -11.27 -46.53
CA ASN A 203 -1.53 -10.95 -47.87
C ASN A 203 -1.27 -9.46 -48.20
N GLN A 204 -0.63 -9.20 -49.34
CA GLN A 204 -0.63 -7.88 -49.99
C GLN A 204 -1.24 -8.07 -51.38
N GLU A 205 -2.44 -7.52 -51.57
CA GLU A 205 -3.12 -7.43 -52.86
C GLU A 205 -2.82 -6.06 -53.49
N LYS A 206 -2.33 -6.11 -54.74
CA LYS A 206 -2.02 -5.01 -55.68
C LYS A 206 -3.33 -4.25 -56.04
N PRO A 207 -3.31 -3.05 -56.69
CA PRO A 207 -2.83 -2.92 -58.07
C PRO A 207 -2.15 -1.58 -58.43
N ALA A 208 -1.30 -1.63 -59.44
CA ALA A 208 -1.02 -0.50 -60.32
C ALA A 208 -0.68 -1.08 -61.71
N GLU A 209 -1.58 -0.83 -62.65
CA GLU A 209 -1.29 -0.39 -64.01
C GLU A 209 -2.42 0.52 -64.46
#